data_AF-A0A913YWA5-F1
#
_entry.id   AF-A0A913YWA5-F1
#
_cell.length_a   1.000
_cell.length_b   1.000
_cell.length_c   1.000
_cell.angle_alpha   90.00
_cell.angle_beta   90.00
_cell.angle_gamma   90.00
#
_symmetry.space_group_name_H-M   'P 1'
#
loop_
_entity.id
_entity.type
_entity.pdbx_description
1 polymer ?
#
loop_
_entity_poly.entity_id
_entity_poly.type
_entity_poly.pdbx_seq_one_letter_code
_entity_poly.pdbx_strand_id
1 'polypeptide(L)'
;MHGMVYHVPHFMRKHTGVKQFTGQGVEKNNDDCRRIHLQKSNKWDAAKDVLLVSKRLEALASYERTPRSYLKRNAEYWGKEIKEKRAKQKLSTKTTRMCEEEEPNTENMSPKQLKDALKQMGVITRVRNVKRLQELYVDAMREQQK
;
A
#
# COMPACT_ATOMS: atom_id res chain seq x y z
N MET A 1 -0.23 2.92 41.06
CA MET A 1 -1.24 2.00 41.64
C MET A 1 -2.24 2.66 42.60
N HIS A 2 -2.03 3.89 43.10
CA HIS A 2 -2.93 4.54 44.07
C HIS A 2 -4.40 4.62 43.61
N GLY A 3 -4.68 5.12 42.40
CA GLY A 3 -6.07 5.30 41.96
C GLY A 3 -6.88 4.01 41.82
N MET A 4 -6.22 2.91 41.45
CA MET A 4 -6.89 1.62 41.30
C MET A 4 -7.24 0.97 42.65
N VAL A 5 -6.39 1.14 43.67
CA VAL A 5 -6.62 0.52 44.98
C VAL A 5 -7.61 1.32 45.83
N TYR A 6 -7.51 2.65 45.82
CA TYR A 6 -8.27 3.50 46.73
C TYR A 6 -9.56 4.05 46.11
N HIS A 7 -9.55 4.39 44.82
CA HIS A 7 -10.68 5.08 44.19
C HIS A 7 -11.61 4.11 43.45
N VAL A 8 -11.10 3.10 42.73
CA VAL A 8 -11.95 2.17 41.98
C VAL A 8 -13.00 1.47 42.86
N PRO A 9 -12.69 0.94 44.06
CA PRO A 9 -13.72 0.34 44.92
C PRO A 9 -14.81 1.33 45.35
N HIS A 10 -14.44 2.60 45.59
CA HIS A 10 -15.40 3.66 45.89
C HIS A 10 -16.34 3.91 44.70
N PHE A 11 -15.80 4.00 43.48
CA PHE A 11 -16.60 4.17 42.26
C PHE A 11 -17.49 2.96 41.96
N MET A 12 -17.01 1.73 42.20
CA MET A 12 -17.80 0.51 42.02
C MET A 12 -19.04 0.50 42.92
N ARG A 13 -18.91 0.93 44.19
CA ARG A 13 -20.04 1.03 45.12
C ARG A 13 -21.03 2.13 44.74
N LYS A 14 -20.53 3.30 44.32
CA LYS A 14 -21.36 4.48 44.06
C LYS A 14 -22.07 4.43 42.71
N HIS A 15 -21.43 3.86 41.69
CA HIS A 15 -21.89 3.93 40.29
C HIS A 15 -22.11 2.57 39.66
N THR A 16 -22.10 1.47 40.43
CA THR A 16 -22.25 0.08 39.97
C THR A 16 -21.20 -0.39 38.96
N GLY A 17 -20.20 0.44 38.65
CA GLY A 17 -19.17 0.16 37.66
C GLY A 17 -18.37 1.40 37.26
N VAL A 18 -17.13 1.17 36.79
CA VAL A 18 -16.25 2.22 36.25
C VAL A 18 -16.37 2.34 34.71
N LYS A 19 -16.91 1.31 34.05
CA LYS A 19 -16.93 1.16 32.58
C LYS A 19 -17.48 2.40 31.85
N GLN A 20 -18.57 2.97 32.36
CA GLN A 20 -19.23 4.15 31.74
C GLN A 20 -18.36 5.41 31.76
N PHE A 21 -17.38 5.50 32.66
CA PHE A 21 -16.48 6.66 32.80
C PHE A 21 -15.17 6.47 32.04
N THR A 22 -15.01 5.35 31.33
CA THR A 22 -13.80 5.11 30.56
C THR A 22 -13.83 5.92 29.25
N GLY A 23 -12.66 6.42 28.84
CA GLY A 23 -12.50 7.11 27.56
C GLY A 23 -12.57 6.20 26.33
N GLN A 24 -12.80 4.89 26.51
CA GLN A 24 -12.71 3.89 25.43
C GLN A 24 -13.59 4.21 24.22
N GLY A 25 -14.80 4.74 24.46
CA GLY A 25 -15.69 5.17 23.39
C GLY A 25 -15.18 6.40 22.63
N VAL A 26 -14.56 7.34 23.34
CA VAL A 26 -13.98 8.54 22.74
C VAL A 26 -12.78 8.18 21.88
N GLU A 27 -11.90 7.29 22.36
CA GLU A 27 -10.75 6.83 21.58
C GLU A 27 -11.18 6.09 20.32
N LYS A 28 -12.23 5.26 20.40
CA LYS A 28 -12.79 4.62 19.22
C LYS A 28 -13.33 5.64 18.21
N ASN A 29 -14.01 6.69 18.68
CA ASN A 29 -14.46 7.76 17.80
C ASN A 29 -13.28 8.47 17.13
N ASN A 30 -12.16 8.68 17.84
CA ASN A 30 -10.95 9.25 17.25
C ASN A 30 -10.36 8.36 16.14
N ASP A 31 -10.31 7.04 16.35
CA ASP A 31 -9.88 6.09 15.32
C ASP A 31 -10.76 6.16 14.06
N ASP A 32 -12.07 6.27 14.24
CA ASP A 32 -13.03 6.40 13.16
C ASP A 32 -12.91 7.73 12.40
N CYS A 33 -12.73 8.83 13.14
CA CYS A 33 -12.44 10.15 12.56
C CYS A 33 -11.16 10.10 11.72
N ARG A 34 -10.09 9.49 12.24
CA ARG A 34 -8.82 9.33 11.53
C ARG A 34 -8.99 8.52 10.25
N ARG A 35 -9.74 7.42 10.31
CA ARG A 35 -10.05 6.58 9.14
C ARG A 35 -10.79 7.36 8.06
N ILE A 36 -11.80 8.14 8.43
CA ILE A 36 -12.55 8.98 7.49
C ILE A 36 -11.66 10.04 6.87
N HIS A 37 -10.87 10.74 7.69
CA HIS A 37 -9.96 11.78 7.24
C HIS A 37 -8.95 11.27 6.21
N LEU A 38 -8.37 10.08 6.43
CA LEU A 38 -7.34 9.53 5.55
C LEU A 38 -7.90 8.91 4.26
N GLN A 39 -9.07 8.28 4.30
CA GLN A 39 -9.58 7.46 3.19
C GLN A 39 -10.76 8.06 2.43
N LYS A 40 -11.57 8.91 3.07
CA LYS A 40 -12.87 9.34 2.55
C LYS A 40 -13.01 10.86 2.39
N SER A 41 -12.17 11.65 3.05
CA SER A 41 -12.18 13.11 2.94
C SER A 41 -11.38 13.60 1.73
N ASN A 42 -11.84 14.70 1.12
CA ASN A 42 -11.08 15.43 0.10
C ASN A 42 -10.11 16.46 0.69
N LYS A 43 -10.07 16.58 2.04
CA LYS A 43 -9.21 17.46 2.84
C LYS A 43 -9.43 18.97 2.63
N TRP A 44 -10.51 19.38 1.95
CA TRP A 44 -10.89 20.80 1.86
C TRP A 44 -11.49 21.30 3.17
N ASP A 45 -12.36 20.49 3.77
CA ASP A 45 -12.92 20.74 5.10
C ASP A 45 -13.05 19.39 5.83
N ALA A 46 -11.93 18.95 6.40
CA ALA A 46 -11.81 17.64 7.01
C ALA A 46 -12.76 17.45 8.20
N ALA A 47 -13.02 18.49 8.98
CA ALA A 47 -13.90 18.42 10.14
C ALA A 47 -15.35 18.19 9.70
N LYS A 48 -15.83 18.97 8.73
CA LYS A 48 -17.16 18.80 8.14
C LYS A 48 -17.31 17.44 7.47
N ASP A 49 -16.30 16.99 6.74
CA ASP A 49 -16.32 15.68 6.08
C ASP A 49 -16.49 14.54 7.09
N VAL A 50 -15.73 14.57 8.20
CA VAL A 50 -15.85 13.59 9.29
C VAL A 50 -17.27 13.57 9.85
N LEU A 51 -17.83 14.74 10.17
CA LEU A 51 -19.19 14.84 10.71
C LEU A 51 -20.25 14.29 9.75
N LEU A 52 -20.19 14.69 8.48
CA LEU A 52 -21.14 14.26 7.47
C LEU A 52 -21.06 12.75 7.19
N VAL A 53 -19.86 12.19 7.07
CA VAL A 53 -19.67 10.77 6.82
C VAL A 53 -20.11 9.94 8.02
N SER A 54 -19.76 10.35 9.23
CA SER A 54 -20.20 9.67 10.46
C SER A 54 -21.73 9.63 10.55
N LYS A 55 -22.40 10.76 10.30
CA LYS A 55 -23.87 10.83 10.31
C LYS A 55 -24.52 9.98 9.22
N ARG A 56 -23.91 9.92 8.03
CA ARG A 56 -24.38 9.02 6.96
C ARG A 56 -24.26 7.56 7.33
N LEU A 57 -23.14 7.15 7.96
CA LEU A 57 -22.95 5.78 8.41
C LEU A 57 -23.95 5.40 9.50
N GLU A 58 -24.23 6.32 10.43
CA GLU A 58 -25.26 6.14 11.46
C GLU A 58 -26.66 5.96 10.85
N ALA A 59 -27.04 6.83 9.91
CA ALA A 59 -28.33 6.74 9.23
C ALA A 59 -28.49 5.47 8.37
N LEU A 60 -27.38 4.91 7.89
CA LEU A 60 -27.35 3.70 7.06
C LEU A 60 -27.07 2.43 7.87
N ALA A 61 -26.94 2.50 9.20
CA ALA A 61 -26.54 1.37 10.03
C ALA A 61 -27.51 0.18 9.97
N SER A 62 -28.79 0.43 9.68
CA SER A 62 -29.84 -0.58 9.54
C SER A 62 -29.97 -1.16 8.12
N TYR A 63 -29.24 -0.63 7.15
CA TYR A 63 -29.37 -1.02 5.74
C TYR A 63 -28.16 -1.81 5.27
N GLU A 64 -28.41 -2.90 4.53
CA GLU A 64 -27.34 -3.64 3.87
C GLU A 64 -26.99 -3.02 2.52
N ARG A 65 -25.70 -3.02 2.18
CA ARG A 65 -25.22 -2.45 0.92
C ARG A 65 -25.52 -3.40 -0.24
N THR A 66 -26.49 -3.04 -1.07
CA THR A 66 -26.68 -3.72 -2.36
C THR A 66 -25.67 -3.21 -3.40
N PRO A 67 -24.97 -4.08 -4.14
CA PRO A 67 -24.11 -3.65 -5.23
C PRO A 67 -24.96 -2.97 -6.31
N ARG A 68 -24.51 -1.83 -6.82
CA ARG A 68 -25.19 -1.14 -7.92
C ARG A 68 -25.11 -2.04 -9.16
N SER A 69 -26.26 -2.33 -9.79
CA SER A 69 -26.30 -2.99 -11.09
C SER A 69 -25.62 -2.10 -12.13
N TYR A 70 -24.43 -2.50 -12.59
CA TYR A 70 -23.71 -1.79 -13.64
C TYR A 70 -23.76 -2.59 -14.93
N LEU A 71 -24.44 -2.04 -15.94
CA LEU A 71 -24.43 -2.57 -17.30
C LEU A 71 -23.32 -1.88 -18.09
N LYS A 72 -22.33 -2.66 -18.53
CA LYS A 72 -21.23 -2.19 -19.38
C LYS A 72 -21.80 -1.79 -20.74
N ARG A 73 -21.92 -0.48 -20.99
CA ARG A 73 -22.48 0.05 -22.26
C ARG A 73 -21.65 -0.31 -23.50
N ASN A 74 -20.33 -0.44 -23.39
CA ASN A 74 -19.45 -0.81 -24.51
C ASN A 74 -18.70 -2.11 -24.18
N ALA A 75 -19.30 -3.24 -24.55
CA ALA A 75 -18.74 -4.56 -24.27
C ALA A 75 -17.39 -4.78 -24.99
N GLU A 76 -17.24 -4.24 -26.20
CA GLU A 76 -16.04 -4.38 -27.01
C GLU A 76 -14.85 -3.63 -26.41
N TYR A 77 -15.07 -2.39 -25.96
CA TYR A 77 -14.08 -1.60 -25.24
C TYR A 77 -13.57 -2.33 -23.99
N TRP A 78 -14.49 -2.81 -23.15
CA TRP A 78 -14.13 -3.51 -21.91
C TRP A 78 -13.53 -4.90 -22.14
N GLY A 79 -13.81 -5.54 -23.29
CA GLY A 79 -13.35 -6.88 -23.63
C GLY A 79 -11.95 -6.90 -24.25
N LYS A 80 -11.77 -6.11 -25.34
CA LYS A 80 -10.56 -6.13 -26.17
C LYS A 80 -9.82 -4.80 -26.14
N GLU A 81 -10.48 -3.68 -26.44
CA GLU A 81 -9.77 -2.40 -26.65
C GLU A 81 -9.03 -1.91 -25.41
N ILE A 82 -9.56 -2.12 -24.21
CA ILE A 82 -8.91 -1.70 -22.97
C ILE A 82 -7.61 -2.47 -22.72
N LYS A 83 -7.56 -3.76 -23.08
CA LYS A 83 -6.37 -4.59 -22.95
C LYS A 83 -5.30 -4.13 -23.93
N GLU A 84 -5.70 -3.86 -25.18
CA GLU A 84 -4.80 -3.34 -26.20
C GLU A 84 -4.29 -1.93 -25.88
N LYS A 85 -5.16 -1.02 -25.41
CA LYS A 85 -4.76 0.33 -24.98
C LYS A 85 -3.76 0.29 -23.82
N ARG A 86 -3.98 -0.60 -22.84
CA ARG A 86 -3.06 -0.77 -21.72
C ARG A 86 -1.74 -1.42 -22.14
N ALA A 87 -1.77 -2.39 -23.05
CA ALA A 87 -0.55 -2.98 -23.60
C ALA A 87 0.27 -1.95 -24.40
N LYS A 88 -0.40 -1.02 -25.09
CA LYS A 88 0.23 0.08 -25.84
C LYS A 88 0.73 1.22 -24.94
N GLN A 89 0.17 1.40 -23.75
CA GLN A 89 0.71 2.33 -22.76
C GLN A 89 2.02 1.77 -22.20
N LYS A 90 3.14 2.30 -22.70
CA LYS A 90 4.45 2.05 -22.08
C LYS A 90 4.37 2.49 -20.61
N LEU A 91 4.75 1.59 -19.70
CA LEU A 91 4.98 1.94 -18.31
C LEU A 91 5.99 3.11 -18.30
N SER A 92 5.63 4.23 -17.68
CA SER A 92 6.45 5.46 -17.63
C SER A 92 7.81 5.28 -16.91
N THR A 93 8.21 4.05 -16.60
CA THR A 93 9.48 3.69 -15.97
C THR A 93 10.47 3.00 -16.91
N LYS A 94 10.21 2.93 -18.23
CA LYS A 94 11.24 2.55 -19.21
C LYS A 94 11.61 3.73 -20.10
N THR A 95 12.59 4.51 -19.65
CA THR A 95 13.45 5.27 -20.56
C THR A 95 14.20 4.25 -21.43
N THR A 96 13.65 3.91 -22.59
CA THR A 96 14.39 3.19 -23.62
C THR A 96 15.42 4.16 -24.19
N ARG A 97 16.66 4.14 -23.66
CA ARG A 97 17.81 4.54 -24.46
C ARG A 97 18.00 3.45 -25.51
N MET A 98 17.85 3.81 -26.77
CA MET A 98 18.38 2.98 -27.87
C MET A 98 19.90 3.08 -27.79
N CYS A 99 20.55 2.04 -27.29
CA CYS A 99 21.96 1.77 -27.53
C CYS A 99 22.00 0.33 -28.04
N GLU A 100 22.38 0.16 -29.30
CA GLU A 100 22.87 -1.10 -29.81
C GLU A 100 24.22 -1.34 -29.13
N GLU A 101 24.25 -2.24 -28.14
CA GLU A 101 25.49 -2.72 -27.56
C GLU A 101 25.36 -4.22 -27.39
N GLU A 102 26.33 -4.96 -27.92
CA GLU A 102 26.37 -6.42 -27.95
C GLU A 102 26.19 -6.97 -26.53
N GLU A 103 25.12 -7.75 -26.33
CA GLU A 103 24.83 -8.43 -25.07
C GLU A 103 26.00 -9.37 -24.73
N PRO A 104 26.75 -9.15 -23.63
CA PRO A 104 27.69 -10.16 -23.17
C PRO A 104 26.90 -11.41 -22.77
N ASN A 105 27.27 -12.57 -23.32
CA ASN A 105 26.60 -13.84 -23.10
C ASN A 105 26.64 -14.25 -21.61
N THR A 106 25.62 -13.84 -20.86
CA THR A 106 25.47 -14.09 -19.42
C THR A 106 24.70 -15.37 -19.10
N GLU A 107 24.23 -16.09 -20.12
CA GLU A 107 23.39 -17.29 -19.95
C GLU A 107 24.18 -18.50 -19.43
N ASN A 108 25.50 -18.52 -19.61
CA ASN A 108 26.35 -19.66 -19.25
C ASN A 108 27.10 -19.51 -17.90
N MET A 109 26.93 -18.40 -17.17
CA MET A 109 27.65 -18.15 -15.92
C MET A 109 26.92 -18.71 -14.70
N SER A 110 27.63 -19.49 -13.87
CA SER A 110 27.07 -20.02 -12.62
C SER A 110 26.75 -18.88 -11.64
N PRO A 111 25.70 -18.99 -10.81
CA PRO A 111 25.32 -17.97 -9.83
C PRO A 111 26.44 -17.59 -8.85
N LYS A 112 27.41 -18.48 -8.62
CA LYS A 112 28.60 -18.20 -7.80
C LYS A 112 29.57 -17.26 -8.51
N GLN A 113 29.83 -17.53 -9.79
CA GLN A 113 30.71 -16.71 -10.63
C GLN A 113 30.16 -15.29 -10.81
N LEU A 114 28.84 -15.14 -10.98
CA LEU A 114 28.18 -13.83 -11.05
C LEU A 114 28.36 -13.01 -9.76
N LYS A 115 28.31 -13.67 -8.59
CA LYS A 115 28.51 -12.99 -7.30
C LYS A 115 29.95 -12.58 -7.07
N ASP A 116 30.90 -13.45 -7.46
CA ASP A 116 32.32 -13.15 -7.35
C ASP A 116 32.70 -11.99 -8.29
N ALA A 117 32.17 -11.97 -9.51
CA ALA A 117 32.37 -10.87 -10.47
C ALA A 117 31.72 -9.55 -9.99
N LEU A 118 30.49 -9.58 -9.48
CA LEU A 118 29.85 -8.41 -8.87
C LEU A 118 30.66 -7.86 -7.69
N LYS A 119 31.23 -8.76 -6.87
CA LYS A 119 32.07 -8.37 -5.73
C LYS A 119 33.39 -7.74 -6.17
N GLN A 120 34.01 -8.23 -7.25
CA GLN A 120 35.20 -7.59 -7.85
C GLN A 120 34.89 -6.18 -8.36
N MET A 121 33.68 -5.96 -8.89
CA MET A 121 33.18 -4.64 -9.30
C MET A 121 32.70 -3.75 -8.13
N GLY A 122 32.86 -4.19 -6.87
CA GLY A 122 32.47 -3.44 -5.68
C GLY A 122 30.99 -3.51 -5.31
N VAL A 123 30.18 -4.30 -6.02
CA VAL A 123 28.72 -4.40 -5.81
C VAL A 123 28.40 -5.59 -4.92
N ILE A 124 28.06 -5.32 -3.65
CA ILE A 124 27.69 -6.36 -2.68
C ILE A 124 26.19 -6.65 -2.76
N THR A 125 25.81 -7.86 -3.17
CA THR A 125 24.40 -8.27 -3.31
C THR A 125 24.05 -9.47 -2.42
N ARG A 126 22.82 -9.47 -1.87
CA ARG A 126 22.24 -10.63 -1.13
C ARG A 126 21.24 -11.43 -1.97
N VAL A 127 21.10 -11.09 -3.25
CA VAL A 127 20.09 -11.67 -4.15
C VAL A 127 20.38 -13.15 -4.38
N ARG A 128 19.31 -13.97 -4.36
CA ARG A 128 19.36 -15.43 -4.59
C ARG A 128 18.76 -15.86 -5.93
N ASN A 129 17.94 -15.00 -6.55
CA ASN A 129 17.33 -15.26 -7.84
C ASN A 129 18.37 -15.06 -8.96
N VAL A 130 18.55 -16.08 -9.81
CA VAL A 130 19.55 -16.09 -10.88
C VAL A 130 19.28 -15.01 -11.95
N LYS A 131 18.03 -14.87 -12.40
CA LYS A 131 17.67 -13.87 -13.41
C LYS A 131 17.99 -12.45 -12.94
N ARG A 132 17.69 -12.18 -11.66
CA ARG A 132 17.94 -10.88 -11.05
C ARG A 132 19.43 -10.62 -10.78
N LEU A 133 20.23 -11.67 -10.58
CA LEU A 133 21.70 -11.56 -10.50
C LEU A 133 22.32 -11.25 -11.87
N GLN A 134 21.79 -11.83 -12.94
CA GLN A 134 22.22 -11.53 -14.32
C GLN A 134 21.91 -10.07 -14.67
N GLU A 135 20.69 -9.61 -14.39
CA GLU A 135 20.29 -8.19 -14.57
C GLU A 135 21.24 -7.24 -13.82
N LEU A 136 21.50 -7.51 -12.54
CA LEU A 136 22.42 -6.70 -11.73
C LEU A 136 23.85 -6.69 -12.26
N TYR A 137 24.33 -7.80 -12.80
CA TYR A 137 25.66 -7.89 -13.40
C TYR A 137 25.76 -7.05 -14.68
N VAL A 138 24.76 -7.14 -15.56
CA VAL A 138 24.69 -6.33 -16.79
C VAL A 138 24.59 -4.84 -16.46
N ASP A 139 23.83 -4.47 -15.44
CA ASP A 139 23.71 -3.08 -15.00
C ASP A 139 25.04 -2.55 -14.41
N ALA A 140 25.72 -3.34 -13.58
CA ALA A 140 27.03 -2.97 -13.02
C ALA A 140 28.11 -2.82 -14.10
N MET A 141 28.12 -3.68 -15.13
CA MET A 141 29.02 -3.54 -16.28
C MET A 141 28.75 -2.24 -17.06
N ARG A 142 27.48 -1.85 -17.23
CA ARG A 142 27.09 -0.60 -17.89
C ARG A 142 27.44 0.66 -17.09
N GLU A 143 27.50 0.56 -15.76
CA GLU A 143 27.92 1.68 -14.90
C GLU A 143 29.43 1.93 -14.95
N GLN A 144 30.25 0.89 -15.17
CA GLN A 144 31.71 1.01 -15.29
C GLN A 144 32.17 1.61 -16.63
N GLN A 145 31.32 1.60 -17.67
CA GLN A 145 31.62 2.13 -19.01
C GLN A 145 31.25 3.62 -19.18
N LYS A 146 30.67 4.25 -18.15
CA LYS A 146 30.40 5.69 -18.11
C LYS A 146 31.52 6.45 -17.40
#